data_AF-A0A8T0BCH2-F1
#
_entry.id   AF-A0A8T0BCH2-F1
#
_cell.length_a   1.000
_cell.length_b   1.000
_cell.length_c   1.000
_cell.angle_alpha   90.00
_cell.angle_beta   90.00
_cell.angle_gamma   90.00
#
_symmetry.space_group_name_H-M   'P 1'
#
loop_
_entity.id
_entity.type
_entity.pdbx_description
1 polymer ?
#
loop_
_entity_poly.entity_id
_entity_poly.type
_entity_poly.pdbx_seq_one_letter_code
_entity_poly.pdbx_strand_id
1 'polypeptide(L)'
;VQMHLRKSRTFLPEHLVTSSAIRPNGDGTYQLRKSVEIMQDEEPFYDCYVTHSTTELPIVIKGERWGLWWRSAVIIPSISVNCPLKLAYESRLPPFMLHNFQAQERASSDRREIKNVILTCRHSLFYTYTCLSQPLNLPGIHEFIALGMLDDRVIDYYDSETQVKVPKQDWMKEKMPQDYWEKGTQSRKSKEQWFRVNLEILMERMRHNKTDLHVLQWRHGCVVDEGADGSLTFVKGISEYAYDSTEFLSFDTENSRWIAPVQAAEPTKMKWDEVPILNQYTKSYLEKECVDWLSKFMEYEKETLMKKSPVVHQFAKKSVTDSSKRTLSCLATNFYPEDVQMHLRKSRTFLPEHLVTSSAIRPNGDGTYQLKKSVEIMQDEEPLYDCYVTHSTTELPIVIKGGEF
;
A
#
# COMPACT_ATOMS: atom_id res chain seq x y z
N VAL A 1 -3.47 5.52 -16.30
CA VAL A 1 -4.35 4.32 -16.29
C VAL A 1 -5.80 4.76 -16.42
N GLN A 2 -6.61 4.15 -17.28
CA GLN A 2 -8.06 4.29 -17.23
C GLN A 2 -8.64 2.94 -16.82
N MET A 3 -9.56 2.97 -15.87
CA MET A 3 -10.26 1.78 -15.43
C MET A 3 -11.76 2.04 -15.46
N HIS A 4 -12.50 1.10 -16.03
CA HIS A 4 -13.94 1.17 -16.13
C HIS A 4 -14.55 -0.18 -15.77
N LEU A 5 -15.67 -0.13 -15.06
CA LEU A 5 -16.54 -1.29 -14.87
C LEU A 5 -17.59 -1.27 -15.98
N ARG A 6 -17.82 -2.44 -16.59
CA ARG A 6 -18.79 -2.61 -17.66
C ARG A 6 -19.80 -3.68 -17.29
N LYS A 7 -21.05 -3.51 -17.71
CA LYS A 7 -22.09 -4.55 -17.74
C LYS A 7 -22.39 -4.88 -19.19
N SER A 8 -22.28 -6.15 -19.57
CA SER A 8 -22.49 -6.63 -20.94
C SER A 8 -21.69 -5.84 -21.99
N ARG A 9 -20.45 -5.47 -21.66
CA ARG A 9 -19.52 -4.63 -22.46
C ARG A 9 -19.89 -3.15 -22.60
N THR A 10 -20.93 -2.69 -21.92
CA THR A 10 -21.31 -1.27 -21.85
C THR A 10 -20.74 -0.64 -20.58
N PHE A 11 -20.12 0.54 -20.70
CA PHE A 11 -19.57 1.27 -19.55
C PHE A 11 -20.66 1.66 -18.55
N LEU A 12 -20.42 1.39 -17.26
CA LEU A 12 -21.31 1.83 -16.21
C LEU A 12 -21.22 3.35 -16.03
N PRO A 13 -22.36 4.02 -15.78
CA PRO A 13 -22.37 5.43 -15.38
C PRO A 13 -21.55 5.68 -14.11
N GLU A 14 -20.83 6.80 -14.04
CA GLU A 14 -19.92 7.09 -12.91
C GLU A 14 -20.65 7.24 -11.57
N HIS A 15 -21.90 7.70 -11.56
CA HIS A 15 -22.68 7.83 -10.31
C HIS A 15 -23.02 6.47 -9.66
N LEU A 16 -22.92 5.37 -10.40
CA LEU A 16 -23.10 4.01 -9.88
C LEU A 16 -21.78 3.37 -9.44
N VAL A 17 -20.65 4.01 -9.75
CA VAL A 17 -19.32 3.44 -9.53
C VAL A 17 -18.58 4.26 -8.49
N THR A 18 -18.30 3.63 -7.35
CA THR A 18 -17.42 4.22 -6.35
C THR A 18 -15.98 4.08 -6.82
N SER A 19 -15.28 5.20 -7.03
CA SER A 19 -13.84 5.20 -7.32
C SER A 19 -13.06 5.61 -6.07
N SER A 20 -11.98 4.91 -5.77
CA SER A 20 -10.92 5.49 -4.95
C SER A 20 -10.27 6.63 -5.73
N ALA A 21 -9.74 7.62 -5.01
CA ALA A 21 -8.68 8.44 -5.57
C ALA A 21 -7.48 7.54 -5.92
N ILE A 22 -6.63 7.99 -6.86
CA ILE A 22 -5.35 7.32 -7.14
C ILE A 22 -4.48 7.45 -5.89
N ARG A 23 -3.94 6.34 -5.40
CA ARG A 23 -3.01 6.31 -4.25
C ARG A 23 -1.66 5.72 -4.66
N PRO A 24 -0.53 6.23 -4.16
CA PRO A 24 0.76 5.61 -4.36
C PRO A 24 0.94 4.39 -3.45
N ASN A 25 1.62 3.34 -3.91
CA ASN A 25 1.91 2.10 -3.16
C ASN A 25 3.28 2.11 -2.45
N GLY A 26 3.94 3.27 -2.41
CA GLY A 26 5.22 3.44 -1.71
C GLY A 26 6.46 2.82 -2.37
N ASP A 27 6.26 2.04 -3.43
CA ASP A 27 7.27 1.44 -4.32
C ASP A 27 7.35 2.16 -5.69
N GLY A 28 6.77 3.36 -5.79
CA GLY A 28 6.67 4.12 -7.04
C GLY A 28 5.50 3.69 -7.93
N THR A 29 4.76 2.64 -7.59
CA THR A 29 3.54 2.24 -8.29
C THR A 29 2.30 2.90 -7.71
N TYR A 30 1.19 2.82 -8.44
CA TYR A 30 -0.08 3.44 -8.06
C TYR A 30 -1.20 2.40 -8.03
N GLN A 31 -2.13 2.60 -7.10
CA GLN A 31 -3.39 1.89 -7.04
C GLN A 31 -4.54 2.84 -7.34
N LEU A 32 -5.42 2.38 -8.23
CA LEU A 32 -6.72 2.98 -8.50
C LEU A 32 -7.74 1.86 -8.33
N ARG A 33 -8.85 2.14 -7.65
CA ARG A 33 -9.88 1.17 -7.36
C ARG A 33 -11.24 1.68 -7.78
N LYS A 34 -12.05 0.85 -8.44
CA LYS A 34 -13.44 1.14 -8.77
C LYS A 34 -14.32 -0.03 -8.33
N SER A 35 -15.50 0.26 -7.77
CA SER A 35 -16.43 -0.71 -7.23
C SER A 35 -17.88 -0.36 -7.57
N VAL A 36 -18.74 -1.38 -7.69
CA VAL A 36 -20.18 -1.25 -7.90
C VAL A 36 -20.89 -2.40 -7.17
N GLU A 37 -22.06 -2.12 -6.60
CA GLU A 37 -22.92 -3.14 -6.00
C GLU A 37 -23.70 -3.88 -7.10
N ILE A 38 -23.66 -5.21 -7.07
CA ILE A 38 -24.30 -6.08 -8.08
C ILE A 38 -25.02 -7.23 -7.40
N MET A 39 -26.05 -7.76 -8.06
CA MET A 39 -26.67 -9.02 -7.63
C MET A 39 -25.76 -10.20 -8.01
N GLN A 40 -25.76 -11.24 -7.18
CA GLN A 40 -24.80 -12.36 -7.29
C GLN A 40 -24.93 -13.15 -8.60
N ASP A 41 -26.13 -13.25 -9.14
CA ASP A 41 -26.44 -13.88 -10.43
C ASP A 41 -26.04 -13.02 -11.64
N GLU A 42 -25.82 -11.72 -11.44
CA GLU A 42 -25.40 -10.82 -12.51
C GLU A 42 -23.88 -10.78 -12.73
N GLU A 43 -23.08 -11.37 -11.83
CA GLU A 43 -21.61 -11.41 -11.88
C GLU A 43 -21.03 -11.74 -13.29
N PRO A 44 -21.55 -12.73 -14.04
CA PRO A 44 -21.03 -13.08 -15.37
C PRO A 44 -21.11 -11.94 -16.40
N PHE A 45 -22.05 -11.01 -16.22
CA PHE A 45 -22.27 -9.92 -17.16
C PHE A 45 -21.30 -8.75 -16.93
N TYR A 46 -20.57 -8.71 -15.81
CA TYR A 46 -19.65 -7.62 -15.53
C TYR A 46 -18.22 -7.91 -15.99
N ASP A 47 -17.49 -6.87 -16.37
CA ASP A 47 -16.05 -6.93 -16.55
C ASP A 47 -15.33 -5.64 -16.17
N CYS A 48 -14.07 -5.77 -15.77
CA CYS A 48 -13.16 -4.66 -15.56
C CYS A 48 -12.33 -4.44 -16.82
N TYR A 49 -12.41 -3.23 -17.36
CA TYR A 49 -11.71 -2.81 -18.58
C TYR A 49 -10.66 -1.76 -18.21
N VAL A 50 -9.40 -2.08 -18.49
CA VAL A 50 -8.24 -1.24 -18.12
C VAL A 50 -7.40 -0.91 -19.33
N THR A 51 -7.10 0.39 -19.51
CA THR A 51 -6.13 0.87 -20.48
C THR A 51 -4.96 1.55 -19.75
N HIS A 52 -3.75 1.27 -20.20
CA HIS A 52 -2.54 1.90 -19.69
C HIS A 52 -1.63 2.30 -20.85
N SER A 53 -0.85 3.37 -20.69
CA SER A 53 0.10 3.80 -21.72
C SER A 53 1.16 2.74 -22.03
N THR A 54 1.45 1.85 -21.08
CA THR A 54 2.41 0.73 -21.26
C THR A 54 1.78 -0.52 -21.88
N THR A 55 0.49 -0.49 -22.22
CA THR A 55 -0.22 -1.63 -22.80
C THR A 55 -0.76 -1.26 -24.17
N GLU A 56 -0.38 -2.00 -25.21
CA GLU A 56 -0.88 -1.77 -26.58
C GLU A 56 -2.37 -2.11 -26.72
N LEU A 57 -2.86 -3.08 -25.93
CA LEU A 57 -4.25 -3.51 -25.92
C LEU A 57 -4.88 -3.36 -24.53
N PRO A 58 -6.17 -3.02 -24.45
CA PRO A 58 -6.90 -2.99 -23.19
C PRO A 58 -6.92 -4.35 -22.49
N ILE A 59 -6.68 -4.34 -21.19
CA ILE A 59 -6.81 -5.52 -20.33
C ILE A 59 -8.28 -5.65 -19.93
N VAL A 60 -8.87 -6.83 -20.18
CA VAL A 60 -10.27 -7.13 -19.81
C VAL A 60 -10.32 -8.30 -18.85
N ILE A 61 -10.86 -8.07 -17.66
CA ILE A 61 -11.03 -9.10 -16.63
C ILE A 61 -12.52 -9.38 -16.44
N LYS A 62 -12.94 -10.57 -16.88
CA LYS A 62 -14.33 -11.04 -16.82
C LYS A 62 -14.79 -11.40 -15.41
N GLY A 63 -16.05 -11.09 -15.12
CA GLY A 63 -16.77 -11.44 -13.90
C GLY A 63 -16.72 -12.92 -13.54
N GLU A 64 -16.85 -13.81 -14.52
CA GLU A 64 -16.78 -15.27 -14.29
C GLU A 64 -15.41 -15.77 -13.80
N ARG A 65 -14.35 -14.96 -13.98
CA ARG A 65 -13.00 -15.24 -13.45
C ARG A 65 -12.80 -14.64 -12.07
N TRP A 66 -13.81 -13.98 -11.53
CA TRP A 66 -13.85 -13.51 -10.16
C TRP A 66 -14.13 -14.73 -9.27
N GLY A 67 -13.07 -15.38 -8.76
CA GLY A 67 -13.24 -16.52 -7.84
C GLY A 67 -13.94 -16.14 -6.52
N LEU A 68 -14.09 -17.08 -5.57
CA LEU A 68 -14.57 -16.83 -4.19
C LEU A 68 -13.87 -15.62 -3.47
N TRP A 69 -12.71 -15.21 -3.98
CA TRP A 69 -11.98 -13.96 -3.72
C TRP A 69 -12.80 -12.66 -3.79
N TRP A 70 -13.92 -12.65 -4.50
CA TRP A 70 -14.73 -11.44 -4.75
C TRP A 70 -16.09 -11.47 -4.07
N ARG A 71 -16.40 -12.54 -3.30
CA ARG A 71 -17.74 -12.81 -2.75
C ARG A 71 -17.95 -12.30 -1.33
N SER A 72 -16.94 -11.71 -0.70
CA SER A 72 -17.06 -10.99 0.57
C SER A 72 -15.91 -9.99 0.67
N ALA A 73 -16.23 -8.76 1.07
CA ALA A 73 -15.35 -7.60 1.11
C ALA A 73 -14.99 -7.00 -0.27
N VAL A 74 -15.74 -5.95 -0.62
CA VAL A 74 -15.28 -4.69 -1.20
C VAL A 74 -14.07 -4.83 -2.16
N ILE A 75 -14.38 -4.64 -3.45
CA ILE A 75 -13.59 -4.77 -4.71
C ILE A 75 -12.23 -4.02 -4.78
N ILE A 76 -11.08 -4.69 -4.62
CA ILE A 76 -9.76 -4.17 -5.10
C ILE A 76 -9.50 -4.64 -6.53
N PRO A 77 -9.22 -3.77 -7.51
CA PRO A 77 -8.45 -4.16 -8.68
C PRO A 77 -6.97 -3.89 -8.38
N SER A 78 -6.29 -4.90 -7.85
CA SER A 78 -4.85 -5.01 -7.95
C SER A 78 -4.63 -6.09 -9.00
N ILE A 79 -4.68 -5.65 -10.25
CA ILE A 79 -4.20 -6.43 -11.38
C ILE A 79 -2.68 -6.50 -11.22
N SER A 80 -2.20 -7.51 -10.51
CA SER A 80 -0.88 -8.09 -10.79
C SER A 80 -1.11 -9.03 -11.98
N VAL A 81 -0.91 -8.53 -13.20
CA VAL A 81 -0.50 -9.42 -14.28
C VAL A 81 0.98 -9.69 -14.02
N ASN A 82 1.31 -10.79 -13.37
CA ASN A 82 2.64 -11.35 -13.48
C ASN A 82 2.80 -11.84 -14.92
N CYS A 83 3.26 -10.95 -15.81
CA CYS A 83 3.86 -11.34 -17.07
C CYS A 83 5.38 -11.29 -16.87
N PRO A 84 6.05 -12.45 -16.74
CA PRO A 84 7.49 -12.47 -16.55
C PRO A 84 8.17 -12.10 -17.88
N LEU A 85 8.54 -10.85 -18.04
CA LEU A 85 9.60 -10.45 -18.98
C LEU A 85 10.86 -10.19 -18.15
N LYS A 86 11.56 -11.28 -17.84
CA LYS A 86 12.98 -11.26 -17.53
C LYS A 86 13.71 -10.78 -18.79
N LEU A 87 14.04 -9.50 -18.86
CA LEU A 87 15.19 -9.07 -19.64
C LEU A 87 16.41 -9.32 -18.75
N ALA A 88 17.09 -10.43 -19.03
CA ALA A 88 18.40 -10.72 -18.47
C ALA A 88 19.37 -9.64 -18.97
N TYR A 89 19.84 -8.79 -18.06
CA TYR A 89 21.09 -8.06 -18.25
C TYR A 89 22.16 -8.81 -17.47
N GLU A 90 23.02 -9.52 -18.20
CA GLU A 90 24.25 -10.10 -17.67
C GLU A 90 25.21 -8.97 -17.27
N SER A 91 25.36 -8.73 -15.98
CA SER A 91 26.57 -8.10 -15.45
C SER A 91 27.40 -9.16 -14.72
N ARG A 92 28.46 -9.58 -15.41
CA ARG A 92 29.55 -10.41 -14.90
C ARG A 92 30.28 -9.67 -13.78
N LEU A 93 30.40 -10.27 -12.60
CA LEU A 93 31.55 -10.05 -11.70
C LEU A 93 31.92 -11.36 -10.96
N PRO A 94 33.21 -11.57 -10.62
CA PRO A 94 33.82 -12.90 -10.41
C PRO A 94 33.80 -13.41 -8.94
N PRO A 95 34.15 -14.70 -8.70
CA PRO A 95 33.97 -15.42 -7.43
C PRO A 95 35.17 -15.31 -6.46
N PHE A 96 35.05 -16.00 -5.31
CA PHE A 96 35.95 -16.15 -4.12
C PHE A 96 35.47 -15.28 -2.93
N MET A 97 35.13 -15.79 -1.73
CA MET A 97 35.65 -16.93 -0.95
C MET A 97 34.56 -17.61 -0.11
N LEU A 98 34.68 -18.92 0.03
CA LEU A 98 33.93 -19.83 0.92
C LEU A 98 34.77 -20.16 2.18
N HIS A 99 34.08 -20.74 3.18
CA HIS A 99 34.54 -21.37 4.43
C HIS A 99 34.60 -20.46 5.67
N ASN A 100 34.13 -20.85 6.87
CA ASN A 100 33.67 -22.12 7.44
C ASN A 100 32.83 -21.80 8.69
N PHE A 101 31.89 -22.67 9.10
CA PHE A 101 31.89 -23.31 10.43
C PHE A 101 30.68 -24.26 10.57
N GLN A 102 30.98 -25.54 10.72
CA GLN A 102 30.07 -26.61 11.15
C GLN A 102 30.14 -26.76 12.69
N ALA A 103 29.15 -27.51 13.21
CA ALA A 103 28.93 -27.98 14.59
C ALA A 103 27.97 -27.07 15.39
N GLN A 104 26.95 -27.56 16.10
CA GLN A 104 26.74 -28.91 16.64
C GLN A 104 25.25 -29.05 17.05
N GLU A 105 24.55 -30.07 16.55
CA GLU A 105 23.29 -30.54 17.13
C GLU A 105 23.59 -31.28 18.43
N ARG A 106 22.97 -30.85 19.54
CA ARG A 106 22.63 -31.74 20.66
C ARG A 106 21.22 -31.42 21.12
N ALA A 107 20.40 -32.46 21.09
CA ALA A 107 19.05 -32.48 21.64
C ALA A 107 19.08 -32.21 23.15
N SER A 108 18.28 -31.25 23.60
CA SER A 108 17.73 -31.26 24.95
C SER A 108 16.25 -30.92 24.86
N SER A 109 15.43 -31.90 25.23
CA SER A 109 14.04 -31.77 25.61
C SER A 109 13.87 -30.60 26.57
N ASP A 110 13.24 -29.52 26.14
CA ASP A 110 12.61 -28.60 27.08
C ASP A 110 11.38 -27.93 26.47
N ARG A 111 10.35 -27.78 27.30
CA ARG A 111 9.05 -27.18 26.95
C ARG A 111 9.30 -25.83 26.32
N ARG A 112 8.96 -25.67 25.03
CA ARG A 112 8.87 -24.33 24.43
C ARG A 112 7.76 -23.58 25.15
N GLU A 113 8.15 -22.71 26.07
CA GLU A 113 7.38 -21.53 26.42
C GLU A 113 6.86 -20.94 25.10
N ILE A 114 5.54 -20.82 25.01
CA ILE A 114 4.91 -19.94 24.04
C ILE A 114 5.42 -18.55 24.44
N LYS A 115 6.50 -18.09 23.80
CA LYS A 115 6.91 -16.69 23.90
C LYS A 115 5.68 -15.91 23.48
N ASN A 116 5.08 -15.19 24.43
CA ASN A 116 4.06 -14.20 24.15
C ASN A 116 4.60 -13.33 23.01
N VAL A 117 4.02 -13.48 21.83
CA VAL A 117 4.33 -12.62 20.70
C VAL A 117 3.77 -11.26 21.12
N ILE A 118 4.64 -10.39 21.61
CA ILE A 118 4.27 -8.99 21.85
C ILE A 118 3.98 -8.42 20.46
N LEU A 119 2.70 -8.29 20.14
CA LEU A 119 2.24 -7.61 18.93
C LEU A 119 2.39 -6.11 19.17
N THR A 120 3.52 -5.56 18.74
CA THR A 120 3.63 -4.11 18.50
C THR A 120 2.81 -3.78 17.26
N CYS A 121 1.95 -2.77 17.33
CA CYS A 121 1.14 -2.32 16.20
C CYS A 121 1.82 -1.13 15.53
N ARG A 122 2.10 -1.23 14.25
CA ARG A 122 2.74 -0.19 13.46
C ARG A 122 1.67 0.75 12.92
N HIS A 123 1.94 2.04 13.07
CA HIS A 123 1.09 3.11 12.58
C HIS A 123 1.88 4.09 11.73
N SER A 124 1.19 4.74 10.80
CA SER A 124 1.79 5.73 9.92
C SER A 124 0.85 6.91 9.64
N LEU A 125 1.44 8.09 9.53
CA LEU A 125 0.77 9.28 9.05
C LEU A 125 1.57 9.83 7.88
N PHE A 126 0.98 9.81 6.69
CA PHE A 126 1.59 10.34 5.49
C PHE A 126 0.73 11.40 4.83
N TYR A 127 1.39 12.47 4.40
CA TYR A 127 0.87 13.40 3.43
C TYR A 127 1.52 13.13 2.08
N THR A 128 0.70 12.92 1.06
CA THR A 128 1.16 12.76 -0.31
C THR A 128 0.69 13.92 -1.17
N TYR A 129 1.55 14.37 -2.07
CA TYR A 129 1.29 15.42 -3.03
C TYR A 129 1.65 14.88 -4.40
N THR A 130 0.84 15.18 -5.41
CA THR A 130 1.11 14.80 -6.80
C THR A 130 0.73 15.96 -7.69
N CYS A 131 1.65 16.34 -8.57
CA CYS A 131 1.47 17.40 -9.55
C CYS A 131 1.80 16.87 -10.95
N LEU A 132 0.91 17.15 -11.91
CA LEU A 132 1.06 16.85 -13.32
C LEU A 132 1.52 18.10 -14.07
N SER A 133 2.37 17.95 -15.07
CA SER A 133 2.85 19.09 -15.89
C SER A 133 1.77 19.67 -16.80
N GLN A 134 0.75 18.87 -17.10
CA GLN A 134 -0.38 19.26 -17.92
C GLN A 134 -1.65 18.48 -17.51
N PRO A 135 -2.84 19.08 -17.67
CA PRO A 135 -4.08 18.39 -17.37
C PRO A 135 -4.31 17.23 -18.32
N LEU A 136 -4.77 16.10 -17.79
CA LEU A 136 -5.13 14.93 -18.60
C LEU A 136 -6.58 14.95 -19.08
N ASN A 137 -7.40 15.86 -18.55
CA ASN A 137 -8.84 15.93 -18.83
C ASN A 137 -9.55 14.58 -18.63
N LEU A 138 -9.11 13.81 -17.62
CA LEU A 138 -9.68 12.53 -17.25
C LEU A 138 -10.49 12.68 -15.95
N PRO A 139 -11.70 12.09 -15.86
CA PRO A 139 -12.52 12.16 -14.64
C PRO A 139 -11.76 11.66 -13.40
N GLY A 140 -11.77 12.48 -12.35
CA GLY A 140 -11.11 12.17 -11.07
C GLY A 140 -9.57 12.26 -11.08
N ILE A 141 -8.96 12.74 -12.17
CA ILE A 141 -7.53 13.01 -12.25
C ILE A 141 -7.34 14.51 -12.41
N HIS A 142 -6.90 15.15 -11.33
CA HIS A 142 -6.64 16.58 -11.29
C HIS A 142 -5.14 16.85 -11.45
N GLU A 143 -4.81 18.05 -11.92
CA GLU A 143 -3.43 18.48 -12.14
C GLU A 143 -2.63 18.49 -10.84
N PHE A 144 -3.25 18.87 -9.72
CA PHE A 144 -2.65 18.73 -8.40
C PHE A 144 -3.62 18.07 -7.44
N ILE A 145 -3.12 17.08 -6.69
CA ILE A 145 -3.84 16.44 -5.60
C ILE A 145 -2.95 16.36 -4.36
N ALA A 146 -3.58 16.43 -3.19
CA ALA A 146 -2.92 16.19 -1.93
C ALA A 146 -3.79 15.40 -0.97
N LEU A 147 -3.23 14.35 -0.37
CA LEU A 147 -3.91 13.41 0.52
C LEU A 147 -3.24 13.40 1.89
N GLY A 148 -4.02 13.38 2.96
CA GLY A 148 -3.58 12.92 4.27
C GLY A 148 -4.03 11.48 4.47
N MET A 149 -3.14 10.60 4.93
CA MET A 149 -3.40 9.18 5.14
C MET A 149 -2.92 8.76 6.54
N LEU A 150 -3.83 8.19 7.32
CA LEU A 150 -3.54 7.51 8.58
C LEU A 150 -3.68 6.01 8.33
N ASP A 151 -2.61 5.23 8.50
CA ASP A 151 -2.57 3.80 8.19
C ASP A 151 -3.21 3.50 6.83
N ASP A 152 -2.70 4.14 5.78
CA ASP A 152 -3.17 4.06 4.38
C ASP A 152 -4.65 4.40 4.12
N ARG A 153 -5.36 4.88 5.14
CA ARG A 153 -6.73 5.40 5.01
C ARG A 153 -6.70 6.89 4.83
N VAL A 154 -7.33 7.34 3.75
CA VAL A 154 -7.42 8.77 3.44
C VAL A 154 -8.28 9.47 4.49
N ILE A 155 -7.67 10.40 5.23
CA ILE A 155 -8.32 11.22 6.27
C ILE A 155 -8.69 12.62 5.77
N ASP A 156 -7.94 13.14 4.80
CA ASP A 156 -8.23 14.39 4.11
C ASP A 156 -7.85 14.34 2.63
N TYR A 157 -8.48 15.21 1.84
CA TYR A 157 -8.29 15.32 0.40
C TYR A 157 -8.30 16.78 -0.03
N TYR A 158 -7.52 17.09 -1.06
CA TYR A 158 -7.46 18.37 -1.75
C TYR A 158 -7.16 18.11 -3.22
N ASP A 159 -7.78 18.90 -4.10
CA ASP A 159 -7.49 18.91 -5.55
C ASP A 159 -7.46 20.33 -6.10
N SER A 160 -6.85 20.50 -7.27
CA SER A 160 -6.70 21.80 -7.95
C SER A 160 -7.97 22.40 -8.53
N GLU A 161 -9.06 21.63 -8.65
CA GLU A 161 -10.33 22.10 -9.21
C GLU A 161 -11.21 22.72 -8.12
N THR A 162 -11.43 22.00 -7.02
CA THR A 162 -12.20 22.48 -5.88
C THR A 162 -11.39 23.42 -5.00
N GLN A 163 -10.07 23.20 -4.92
CA GLN A 163 -9.12 23.97 -4.13
C GLN A 163 -9.51 24.13 -2.66
N VAL A 164 -10.17 23.12 -2.08
CA VAL A 164 -10.56 23.08 -0.67
C VAL A 164 -10.09 21.78 -0.04
N LYS A 165 -9.47 21.85 1.14
CA LYS A 165 -9.10 20.67 1.92
C LYS A 165 -10.37 20.17 2.62
N VAL A 166 -10.81 18.97 2.28
CA VAL A 166 -12.05 18.37 2.82
C VAL A 166 -11.76 17.12 3.65
N PRO A 167 -12.54 16.86 4.72
CA PRO A 167 -12.46 15.61 5.47
C PRO A 167 -12.88 14.42 4.61
N LYS A 168 -12.25 13.27 4.86
CA LYS A 168 -12.64 11.97 4.26
C LYS A 168 -13.05 10.92 5.29
N GLN A 169 -13.02 11.26 6.58
CA GLN A 169 -13.55 10.45 7.67
C GLN A 169 -14.51 11.32 8.49
N ASP A 170 -15.57 10.72 9.03
CA ASP A 170 -16.57 11.44 9.82
C ASP A 170 -15.97 12.05 11.08
N TRP A 171 -15.10 11.30 11.78
CA TRP A 171 -14.41 11.77 12.97
C TRP A 171 -13.52 13.00 12.70
N MET A 172 -12.94 13.14 11.51
CA MET A 172 -12.19 14.35 11.14
C MET A 172 -13.11 15.56 11.09
N LYS A 173 -14.29 15.41 10.48
CA LYS A 173 -15.28 16.48 10.37
C LYS A 173 -15.82 16.91 11.74
N GLU A 174 -16.02 15.96 12.65
CA GLU A 174 -16.59 16.21 13.98
C GLU A 174 -15.56 16.77 14.97
N LYS A 175 -14.32 16.28 14.94
CA LYS A 175 -13.31 16.59 15.96
C LYS A 175 -12.36 17.72 15.57
N MET A 176 -12.19 17.99 14.27
CA MET A 176 -11.29 19.06 13.84
C MET A 176 -11.99 20.42 13.82
N PRO A 177 -11.41 21.45 14.46
CA PRO A 177 -11.97 22.80 14.43
C PRO A 177 -11.90 23.40 13.03
N GLN A 178 -12.74 24.40 12.77
CA GLN A 178 -12.80 25.07 11.46
C GLN A 178 -11.45 25.66 11.02
N ASP A 179 -10.67 26.20 11.96
CA ASP A 179 -9.37 26.81 11.65
C ASP A 179 -8.33 25.80 11.15
N TYR A 180 -8.43 24.52 11.55
CA TYR A 180 -7.62 23.43 11.00
C TYR A 180 -7.84 23.26 9.50
N TRP A 181 -9.10 23.34 9.05
CA TRP A 181 -9.48 23.19 7.65
C TRP A 181 -9.10 24.41 6.81
N GLU A 182 -9.28 25.61 7.36
CA GLU A 182 -8.92 26.87 6.70
C GLU A 182 -7.40 27.01 6.53
N LYS A 183 -6.64 26.84 7.61
CA LYS A 183 -5.16 26.84 7.57
C LYS A 183 -4.63 25.72 6.68
N GLY A 184 -5.24 24.53 6.76
CA GLY A 184 -4.92 23.39 5.91
C GLY A 184 -5.15 23.70 4.43
N THR A 185 -6.29 24.30 4.08
CA THR A 185 -6.61 24.70 2.70
C THR A 185 -5.61 25.71 2.17
N GLN A 186 -5.28 26.74 2.95
CA GLN A 186 -4.29 27.73 2.54
C GLN A 186 -2.90 27.11 2.36
N SER A 187 -2.50 26.20 3.24
CA SER A 187 -1.25 25.45 3.11
C SER A 187 -1.22 24.61 1.82
N ARG A 188 -2.32 23.93 1.47
CA ARG A 188 -2.42 23.14 0.23
C ARG A 188 -2.37 24.02 -1.03
N LYS A 189 -3.03 25.18 -1.04
CA LYS A 189 -2.93 26.17 -2.13
C LYS A 189 -1.50 26.67 -2.35
N SER A 190 -0.79 27.01 -1.28
CA SER A 190 0.61 27.42 -1.36
C SER A 190 1.50 26.30 -1.92
N LYS A 191 1.24 25.05 -1.54
CA LYS A 191 1.95 23.89 -2.09
C LYS A 191 1.62 23.66 -3.56
N GLU A 192 0.36 23.75 -3.98
CA GLU A 192 -0.03 23.66 -5.40
C GLU A 192 0.79 24.64 -6.26
N GLN A 193 0.87 25.91 -5.85
CA GLN A 193 1.66 26.91 -6.56
C GLN A 193 3.17 26.57 -6.56
N TRP A 194 3.70 26.10 -5.43
CA TRP A 194 5.10 25.67 -5.34
C TRP A 194 5.38 24.51 -6.30
N PHE A 195 4.51 23.51 -6.37
CA PHE A 195 4.66 22.35 -7.26
C PHE A 195 4.63 22.77 -8.73
N ARG A 196 3.68 23.63 -9.12
CA ARG A 196 3.60 24.14 -10.50
C ARG A 196 4.91 24.77 -10.97
N VAL A 197 5.43 25.72 -10.18
CA VAL A 197 6.68 26.42 -10.51
C VAL A 197 7.87 25.47 -10.53
N ASN A 198 7.98 24.58 -9.54
CA ASN A 198 9.15 23.70 -9.43
C ASN A 198 9.12 22.56 -10.45
N LEU A 199 7.94 22.10 -10.89
CA LEU A 199 7.83 21.08 -11.93
C LEU A 199 8.34 21.61 -13.28
N GLU A 200 8.00 22.85 -13.65
CA GLU A 200 8.54 23.49 -14.86
C GLU A 200 10.08 23.60 -14.83
N ILE A 201 10.63 24.08 -13.71
CA ILE A 201 12.08 24.18 -13.50
C ILE A 201 12.73 22.80 -13.57
N LEU A 202 12.11 21.79 -12.97
CA LEU A 202 12.62 20.43 -12.95
C LEU A 202 12.67 19.81 -14.35
N MET A 203 11.61 20.00 -15.15
CA MET A 203 11.58 19.54 -16.54
C MET A 203 12.74 20.14 -17.37
N GLU A 204 13.06 21.42 -17.16
CA GLU A 204 14.20 22.07 -17.81
C GLU A 204 15.54 21.48 -17.37
N ARG A 205 15.73 21.24 -16.06
CA ARG A 205 16.95 20.62 -15.52
C ARG A 205 17.14 19.19 -16.02
N MET A 206 16.05 18.45 -16.18
CA MET A 206 16.04 17.10 -16.72
C MET A 206 16.19 17.08 -18.25
N ARG A 207 16.12 18.24 -18.92
CA ARG A 207 16.10 18.39 -20.39
C ARG A 207 14.97 17.58 -21.04
N HIS A 208 13.84 17.48 -20.34
CA HIS A 208 12.67 16.77 -20.81
C HIS A 208 11.80 17.65 -21.69
N ASN A 209 11.01 17.03 -22.57
CA ASN A 209 10.15 17.73 -23.49
C ASN A 209 8.91 18.29 -22.78
N LYS A 210 8.63 19.59 -22.97
CA LYS A 210 7.51 20.27 -22.30
C LYS A 210 6.12 19.78 -22.76
N THR A 211 6.02 19.11 -23.91
CA THR A 211 4.74 18.57 -24.39
C THR A 211 4.38 17.23 -23.76
N ASP A 212 5.35 16.55 -23.16
CA ASP A 212 5.13 15.25 -22.54
C ASP A 212 4.55 15.42 -21.14
N LEU A 213 3.77 14.44 -20.70
CA LEU A 213 3.26 14.41 -19.34
C LEU A 213 4.40 14.06 -18.39
N HIS A 214 4.64 14.94 -17.42
CA HIS A 214 5.55 14.72 -16.31
C HIS A 214 4.82 14.79 -14.98
N VAL A 215 5.33 14.04 -14.00
CA VAL A 215 4.72 13.92 -12.68
C VAL A 215 5.77 14.16 -11.60
N LEU A 216 5.51 15.13 -10.73
CA LEU A 216 6.27 15.33 -9.49
C LEU A 216 5.43 14.94 -8.29
N GLN A 217 6.00 14.12 -7.43
CA GLN A 217 5.36 13.63 -6.21
C GLN A 217 6.20 13.94 -4.99
N TRP A 218 5.53 14.07 -3.85
CA TRP A 218 6.17 14.17 -2.55
C TRP A 218 5.40 13.34 -1.53
N ARG A 219 6.10 12.43 -0.86
CA ARG A 219 5.59 11.69 0.30
C ARG A 219 6.30 12.18 1.54
N HIS A 220 5.53 12.58 2.54
CA HIS A 220 6.03 13.23 3.74
C HIS A 220 5.29 12.77 4.99
N GLY A 221 5.99 12.30 6.02
CA GLY A 221 5.34 11.84 7.25
C GLY A 221 6.18 10.89 8.09
N CYS A 222 5.55 10.17 9.00
CA CYS A 222 6.21 9.40 10.05
C CYS A 222 5.58 8.02 10.24
N VAL A 223 6.38 7.10 10.78
CA VAL A 223 5.99 5.76 11.19
C VAL A 223 6.36 5.57 12.65
N VAL A 224 5.44 5.00 13.42
CA VAL A 224 5.61 4.70 14.85
C VAL A 224 5.19 3.26 15.14
N ASP A 225 5.77 2.66 16.17
CA ASP A 225 5.30 1.40 16.74
C ASP A 225 4.59 1.72 18.08
N GLU A 226 3.35 1.26 18.24
CA GLU A 226 2.57 1.32 19.47
C GLU A 226 2.83 0.06 20.32
N GLY A 227 3.35 0.29 21.53
CA GLY A 227 3.55 -0.75 22.54
C GLY A 227 2.26 -1.19 23.23
N ALA A 228 2.31 -2.30 23.96
CA ALA A 228 1.15 -2.82 24.70
C ALA A 228 0.64 -1.87 25.80
N ASP A 229 1.49 -0.97 26.27
CA ASP A 229 1.18 0.10 27.23
C ASP A 229 0.64 1.37 26.57
N GLY A 230 0.49 1.39 25.23
CA GLY A 230 0.09 2.55 24.45
C GLY A 230 1.21 3.56 24.19
N SER A 231 2.46 3.23 24.55
CA SER A 231 3.60 4.10 24.24
C SER A 231 3.91 4.09 22.74
N LEU A 232 4.19 5.28 22.17
CA LEU A 232 4.57 5.41 20.77
C LEU A 232 6.08 5.54 20.65
N THR A 233 6.69 4.63 19.89
CA THR A 233 8.12 4.68 19.56
C THR A 233 8.28 5.12 18.11
N PHE A 234 8.99 6.23 17.88
CA PHE A 234 9.32 6.67 16.54
C PHE A 234 10.20 5.63 15.82
N VAL A 235 9.78 5.21 14.64
CA VAL A 235 10.50 4.22 13.82
C VAL A 235 11.28 4.91 12.71
N LYS A 236 10.59 5.75 11.91
CA LYS A 236 11.22 6.47 10.80
C LYS A 236 10.40 7.68 10.34
N GLY A 237 11.11 8.68 9.84
CA GLY A 237 10.57 9.84 9.14
C GLY A 237 10.86 9.72 7.65
N ILE A 238 9.88 10.01 6.82
CA ILE A 238 9.98 9.94 5.37
C ILE A 238 9.69 11.32 4.80
N SER A 239 10.59 11.81 3.93
CA SER A 239 10.35 12.99 3.09
C SER A 239 11.05 12.75 1.76
N GLU A 240 10.29 12.29 0.77
CA GLU A 240 10.82 11.76 -0.48
C GLU A 240 10.06 12.37 -1.66
N TYR A 241 10.82 12.86 -2.62
CA TYR A 241 10.33 13.36 -3.90
C TYR A 241 10.62 12.33 -4.98
N ALA A 242 9.60 12.09 -5.81
CA ALA A 242 9.73 11.26 -7.00
C ALA A 242 9.37 12.10 -8.24
N TYR A 243 10.13 11.92 -9.31
CA TYR A 243 9.88 12.54 -10.61
C TYR A 243 9.74 11.43 -11.65
N ASP A 244 8.63 11.44 -12.39
CA ASP A 244 8.25 10.40 -13.35
C ASP A 244 8.43 8.98 -12.79
N SER A 245 7.92 8.75 -11.56
CA SER A 245 7.99 7.50 -10.79
C SER A 245 9.40 7.04 -10.36
N THR A 246 10.43 7.86 -10.58
CA THR A 246 11.80 7.58 -10.14
C THR A 246 12.18 8.45 -8.93
N GLU A 247 13.02 7.92 -8.04
CA GLU A 247 13.52 8.67 -6.88
C GLU A 247 14.29 9.90 -7.37
N PHE A 248 13.93 11.08 -6.85
CA PHE A 248 14.53 12.35 -7.24
C PHE A 248 15.33 12.98 -6.10
N LEU A 249 14.74 13.08 -4.91
CA LEU A 249 15.36 13.73 -3.76
C LEU A 249 14.74 13.19 -2.47
N SER A 250 15.55 12.85 -1.46
CA SER A 250 15.07 12.28 -0.20
C SER A 250 15.76 12.92 1.01
N PHE A 251 15.10 12.96 2.17
CA PHE A 251 15.68 13.48 3.41
C PHE A 251 16.22 12.37 4.28
N ASP A 252 17.53 12.40 4.55
CA ASP A 252 18.20 11.54 5.51
C ASP A 252 18.00 12.12 6.92
N THR A 253 16.98 11.61 7.63
CA THR A 253 16.58 12.09 8.96
C THR A 253 17.69 11.87 10.01
N GLU A 254 18.50 10.82 9.87
CA GLU A 254 19.60 10.51 10.79
C GLU A 254 20.68 11.60 10.69
N ASN A 255 21.15 11.88 9.48
CA ASN A 255 22.21 12.86 9.23
C ASN A 255 21.70 14.30 9.01
N SER A 256 20.38 14.51 9.05
CA SER A 256 19.72 15.82 8.88
C SER A 256 20.14 16.54 7.60
N ARG A 257 20.15 15.82 6.48
CA ARG A 257 20.60 16.32 5.17
C ARG A 257 19.77 15.73 4.03
N TRP A 258 19.75 16.41 2.89
CA TRP A 258 19.11 15.88 1.69
C TRP A 258 20.03 14.93 0.93
N ILE A 259 19.47 13.94 0.26
CA ILE A 259 20.15 12.99 -0.61
C ILE A 259 19.62 13.23 -2.02
N ALA A 260 20.54 13.36 -2.98
CA ALA A 260 20.25 13.59 -4.39
C ALA A 260 20.79 12.41 -5.20
N PRO A 261 19.96 11.40 -5.51
CA PRO A 261 20.38 10.24 -6.31
C PRO A 261 20.69 10.59 -7.77
N VAL A 262 20.18 11.72 -8.26
CA VAL A 262 20.35 12.17 -9.64
C VAL A 262 20.98 13.57 -9.70
N GLN A 263 21.79 13.81 -10.73
CA GLN A 263 22.51 15.08 -10.91
C GLN A 263 21.56 16.29 -10.96
N ALA A 264 20.37 16.14 -11.55
CA ALA A 264 19.38 17.21 -11.64
C ALA A 264 18.83 17.67 -10.27
N ALA A 265 18.97 16.84 -9.22
CA ALA A 265 18.55 17.16 -7.86
C ALA A 265 19.64 17.87 -7.04
N GLU A 266 20.91 17.82 -7.48
CA GLU A 266 22.04 18.43 -6.76
C GLU A 266 21.85 19.93 -6.47
N PRO A 267 21.37 20.77 -7.42
CA PRO A 267 21.18 22.19 -7.12
C PRO A 267 20.12 22.43 -6.04
N THR A 268 19.08 21.59 -5.98
CA THR A 268 18.05 21.66 -4.94
C THR A 268 18.61 21.21 -3.59
N LYS A 269 19.34 20.10 -3.57
CA LYS A 269 20.04 19.60 -2.38
C LYS A 269 20.97 20.66 -1.79
N MET A 270 21.87 21.24 -2.60
CA MET A 270 22.80 22.27 -2.15
C MET A 270 22.05 23.46 -1.54
N LYS A 271 21.05 24.00 -2.25
CA LYS A 271 20.25 25.13 -1.78
C LYS A 271 19.56 24.86 -0.42
N TRP A 272 19.07 23.64 -0.19
CA TRP A 272 18.37 23.31 1.04
C TRP A 272 19.32 22.99 2.20
N ASP A 273 20.41 22.26 1.92
CA ASP A 273 21.43 21.94 2.92
C ASP A 273 22.24 23.17 3.36
N GLU A 274 22.38 24.19 2.51
CA GLU A 274 22.99 25.48 2.85
C GLU A 274 22.16 26.31 3.84
N VAL A 275 20.92 25.90 4.15
CA VAL A 275 20.03 26.57 5.09
C VAL A 275 19.75 25.63 6.27
N PRO A 276 20.63 25.59 7.30
CA PRO A 276 20.53 24.61 8.39
C PRO A 276 19.18 24.57 9.12
N ILE A 277 18.52 25.72 9.23
CA ILE A 277 17.20 25.82 9.88
C ILE A 277 16.11 25.03 9.14
N LEU A 278 16.20 24.89 7.80
CA LEU A 278 15.23 24.09 7.03
C LEU A 278 15.38 22.60 7.32
N ASN A 279 16.61 22.11 7.43
CA ASN A 279 16.89 20.71 7.76
C ASN A 279 16.46 20.39 9.19
N GLN A 280 16.74 21.29 10.14
CA GLN A 280 16.28 21.16 11.53
C GLN A 280 14.75 21.16 11.63
N TYR A 281 14.07 22.06 10.91
CA TYR A 281 12.62 22.11 10.87
C TYR A 281 12.04 20.81 10.28
N THR A 282 12.58 20.33 9.15
CA THR A 282 12.14 19.08 8.51
C THR A 282 12.28 17.89 9.45
N LYS A 283 13.43 17.76 10.11
CA LYS A 283 13.66 16.71 11.11
C LYS A 283 12.70 16.82 12.29
N SER A 284 12.55 18.02 12.86
CA SER A 284 11.65 18.27 14.00
C SER A 284 10.20 17.94 13.66
N TYR A 285 9.75 18.27 12.45
CA TYR A 285 8.41 17.91 11.99
C TYR A 285 8.25 16.38 11.93
N LEU A 286 9.19 15.68 11.29
CA LEU A 286 9.10 14.23 11.09
C LEU A 286 9.15 13.45 12.40
N GLU A 287 10.02 13.84 13.33
CA GLU A 287 10.24 13.13 14.60
C GLU A 287 9.25 13.51 15.70
N LYS A 288 8.66 14.71 15.65
CA LYS A 288 7.83 15.24 16.73
C LYS A 288 6.44 15.62 16.25
N GLU A 289 6.31 16.69 15.46
CA GLU A 289 4.98 17.23 15.10
C GLU A 289 4.12 16.19 14.37
N CYS A 290 4.72 15.40 13.48
CA CYS A 290 4.02 14.32 12.80
C CYS A 290 3.54 13.24 13.79
N VAL A 291 4.37 12.87 14.76
CA VAL A 291 4.03 11.87 15.79
C VAL A 291 2.91 12.40 16.69
N ASP A 292 2.94 13.67 17.07
CA ASP A 292 1.88 14.32 17.84
C ASP A 292 0.55 14.32 17.09
N TRP A 293 0.57 14.67 15.79
CA TRP A 293 -0.62 14.61 14.94
C TRP A 293 -1.14 13.19 14.75
N LEU A 294 -0.23 12.23 14.52
CA LEU A 294 -0.56 10.81 14.37
C LEU A 294 -1.24 10.31 15.64
N SER A 295 -0.66 10.56 16.83
CA SER A 295 -1.24 10.21 18.12
C SER A 295 -2.64 10.77 18.29
N LYS A 296 -2.83 12.06 17.99
CA LYS A 296 -4.12 12.74 18.10
C LYS A 296 -5.17 12.14 17.15
N PHE A 297 -4.78 11.84 15.91
CA PHE A 297 -5.70 11.23 14.94
C PHE A 297 -6.07 9.80 15.31
N MET A 298 -5.13 9.00 15.83
CA MET A 298 -5.43 7.66 16.34
C MET A 298 -6.40 7.70 17.53
N GLU A 299 -6.27 8.67 18.43
CA GLU A 299 -7.20 8.85 19.56
C GLU A 299 -8.63 9.11 19.07
N TYR A 300 -8.80 10.07 18.15
CA TYR A 300 -10.11 10.40 17.59
C TYR A 300 -10.71 9.26 16.77
N GLU A 301 -9.87 8.55 16.04
CA GLU A 301 -10.31 7.39 15.30
C GLU A 301 -10.72 6.24 16.22
N LYS A 302 -9.99 5.98 17.30
CA LYS A 302 -10.29 4.90 18.25
C LYS A 302 -11.67 5.04 18.90
N GLU A 303 -12.15 6.27 19.10
CA GLU A 303 -13.50 6.52 19.60
C GLU A 303 -14.60 6.12 18.60
N THR A 304 -14.27 6.03 17.30
CA THR A 304 -15.25 5.78 16.23
C THR A 304 -15.07 4.42 15.53
N LEU A 305 -13.86 3.84 15.55
CA LEU A 305 -13.54 2.66 14.76
C LEU A 305 -13.49 1.38 15.61
N MET A 306 -14.34 0.41 15.26
CA MET A 306 -14.23 -0.94 15.81
C MET A 306 -13.07 -1.67 15.12
N LYS A 307 -12.08 -2.12 15.91
CA LYS A 307 -11.09 -3.09 15.43
C LYS A 307 -11.82 -4.31 14.86
N LYS A 308 -11.34 -4.85 13.74
CA LYS A 308 -11.98 -6.00 13.08
C LYS A 308 -11.04 -7.19 13.05
N SER A 309 -11.55 -8.34 13.47
CA SER A 309 -10.79 -9.59 13.44
C SER A 309 -10.79 -10.22 12.06
N PRO A 310 -9.66 -10.85 11.65
CA PRO A 310 -9.56 -11.48 10.35
C PRO A 310 -10.55 -12.63 10.21
N VAL A 311 -11.27 -12.61 9.10
CA VAL A 311 -12.03 -13.75 8.59
C VAL A 311 -11.08 -14.56 7.70
N VAL A 312 -10.86 -15.82 8.05
CA VAL A 312 -9.88 -16.68 7.37
C VAL A 312 -10.60 -17.75 6.56
N HIS A 313 -10.25 -17.84 5.29
CA HIS A 313 -10.74 -18.84 4.36
C HIS A 313 -9.58 -19.64 3.79
N GLN A 314 -9.79 -20.94 3.61
CA GLN A 314 -8.86 -21.81 2.91
C GLN A 314 -9.57 -22.51 1.76
N PHE A 315 -8.91 -22.64 0.62
CA PHE A 315 -9.43 -23.40 -0.52
C PHE A 315 -8.30 -23.87 -1.43
N ALA A 316 -8.53 -24.99 -2.09
CA ALA A 316 -7.63 -25.55 -3.09
C ALA A 316 -8.22 -25.43 -4.50
N LYS A 317 -7.39 -25.07 -5.47
CA LYS A 317 -7.72 -25.12 -6.90
C LYS A 317 -6.79 -26.11 -7.60
N LYS A 318 -7.28 -26.82 -8.62
CA LYS A 318 -6.42 -27.65 -9.47
C LYS A 318 -5.31 -26.79 -10.07
N SER A 319 -4.08 -27.28 -10.05
CA SER A 319 -3.00 -26.57 -10.71
C SER A 319 -3.25 -26.54 -12.23
N VAL A 320 -2.91 -25.42 -12.85
CA VAL A 320 -3.07 -25.22 -14.30
C VAL A 320 -1.94 -25.93 -15.07
N THR A 321 -0.80 -26.14 -14.41
CA THR A 321 0.42 -26.72 -15.00
C THR A 321 0.55 -28.22 -14.76
N ASP A 322 0.00 -28.74 -13.66
CA ASP A 322 0.12 -30.15 -13.27
C ASP A 322 -1.20 -30.67 -12.69
N SER A 323 -1.82 -31.62 -13.39
CA SER A 323 -3.10 -32.21 -12.99
C SER A 323 -3.02 -33.02 -11.69
N SER A 324 -1.82 -33.45 -11.27
CA SER A 324 -1.61 -34.17 -10.01
C SER A 324 -1.49 -33.23 -8.80
N LYS A 325 -1.41 -31.91 -9.04
CA LYS A 325 -1.21 -30.90 -8.02
C LYS A 325 -2.41 -29.98 -7.86
N ARG A 326 -2.46 -29.34 -6.69
CA ARG A 326 -3.39 -28.28 -6.35
C ARG A 326 -2.65 -27.08 -5.79
N THR A 327 -3.15 -25.89 -6.06
CA THR A 327 -2.73 -24.68 -5.37
C THR A 327 -3.64 -24.48 -4.16
N LEU A 328 -3.11 -24.75 -2.97
CA LEU A 328 -3.75 -24.41 -1.71
C LEU A 328 -3.57 -22.91 -1.44
N SER A 329 -4.67 -22.22 -1.17
CA SER A 329 -4.69 -20.79 -0.87
C SER A 329 -5.31 -20.55 0.50
N CYS A 330 -4.66 -19.71 1.30
CA CYS A 330 -5.23 -19.11 2.49
C CYS A 330 -5.48 -17.63 2.26
N LEU A 331 -6.65 -17.14 2.66
CA LEU A 331 -7.04 -15.75 2.60
C LEU A 331 -7.50 -15.30 3.98
N ALA A 332 -6.78 -14.37 4.59
CA ALA A 332 -7.28 -13.56 5.69
C ALA A 332 -7.85 -12.27 5.12
N THR A 333 -9.05 -11.86 5.51
CA THR A 333 -9.69 -10.61 5.06
C THR A 333 -10.51 -9.95 6.18
N ASN A 334 -11.00 -8.73 5.94
CA ASN A 334 -11.84 -7.97 6.87
C ASN A 334 -11.16 -7.71 8.23
N PHE A 335 -9.83 -7.59 8.27
CA PHE A 335 -9.11 -7.24 9.48
C PHE A 335 -8.65 -5.79 9.50
N TYR A 336 -8.56 -5.23 10.71
CA TYR A 336 -7.96 -3.94 11.02
C TYR A 336 -7.48 -3.96 12.47
N PRO A 337 -6.25 -3.50 12.78
CA PRO A 337 -5.26 -2.79 11.93
C PRO A 337 -4.58 -3.66 10.85
N GLU A 338 -3.65 -3.09 10.06
CA GLU A 338 -2.99 -3.79 8.94
C GLU A 338 -2.12 -4.98 9.40
N ASP A 339 -1.50 -4.87 10.57
CA ASP A 339 -0.50 -5.84 11.05
C ASP A 339 -1.12 -7.22 11.34
N VAL A 340 -0.97 -8.11 10.36
CA VAL A 340 -1.33 -9.53 10.45
C VAL A 340 -0.13 -10.41 10.14
N GLN A 341 0.00 -11.50 10.87
CA GLN A 341 0.96 -12.55 10.56
C GLN A 341 0.20 -13.80 10.12
N MET A 342 0.42 -14.23 8.88
CA MET A 342 -0.16 -15.46 8.34
C MET A 342 0.96 -16.40 7.90
N HIS A 343 0.83 -17.68 8.28
CA HIS A 343 1.74 -18.75 7.87
C HIS A 343 0.94 -19.96 7.40
N LEU A 344 1.44 -20.63 6.36
CA LEU A 344 0.97 -21.96 5.97
C LEU A 344 1.82 -23.00 6.70
N ARG A 345 1.19 -24.01 7.30
CA ARG A 345 1.88 -25.11 7.95
C ARG A 345 1.59 -26.42 7.26
N LYS A 346 2.58 -27.31 7.19
CA LYS A 346 2.41 -28.73 6.85
C LYS A 346 2.64 -29.55 8.11
N SER A 347 1.66 -30.34 8.53
CA SER A 347 1.71 -31.14 9.75
C SER A 347 2.16 -30.32 10.97
N ARG A 348 1.60 -29.10 11.11
CA ARG A 348 1.92 -28.10 12.15
C ARG A 348 3.33 -27.50 12.11
N THR A 349 4.11 -27.76 11.07
CA THR A 349 5.42 -27.14 10.84
C THR A 349 5.28 -25.98 9.85
N PHE A 350 5.80 -24.79 10.20
CA PHE A 350 5.75 -23.62 9.33
C PHE A 350 6.53 -23.86 8.03
N LEU A 351 5.90 -23.55 6.90
CA LEU A 351 6.57 -23.57 5.61
C LEU A 351 7.52 -22.35 5.51
N PRO A 352 8.72 -22.53 4.95
CA PRO A 352 9.58 -21.41 4.61
C PRO A 352 8.92 -20.43 3.63
N GLU A 353 9.11 -19.12 3.84
CA GLU A 353 8.49 -18.08 3.00
C GLU A 353 8.85 -18.21 1.50
N HIS A 354 10.04 -18.71 1.16
CA HIS A 354 10.46 -18.89 -0.25
C HIS A 354 9.66 -19.96 -1.00
N LEU A 355 8.95 -20.86 -0.30
CA LEU A 355 8.05 -21.85 -0.91
C LEU A 355 6.62 -21.33 -1.04
N VAL A 356 6.32 -20.17 -0.46
CA VAL A 356 4.97 -19.62 -0.35
C VAL A 356 4.84 -18.39 -1.22
N THR A 357 3.83 -18.37 -2.08
CA THR A 357 3.47 -17.18 -2.84
C THR A 357 2.57 -16.29 -1.98
N SER A 358 3.00 -15.06 -1.72
CA SER A 358 2.24 -14.05 -0.95
C SER A 358 1.67 -12.97 -1.87
N SER A 359 0.47 -12.48 -1.59
CA SER A 359 -0.07 -11.30 -2.28
C SER A 359 0.49 -9.97 -1.78
N ALA A 360 1.27 -10.00 -0.68
CA ALA A 360 1.40 -8.88 0.26
C ALA A 360 0.06 -8.45 0.86
N ILE A 361 0.09 -7.62 1.90
CA ILE A 361 -1.12 -7.07 2.51
C ILE A 361 -1.71 -6.03 1.53
N ARG A 362 -3.04 -6.01 1.40
CA ARG A 362 -3.75 -5.12 0.48
C ARG A 362 -4.99 -4.52 1.14
N PRO A 363 -5.33 -3.25 0.89
CA PRO A 363 -6.49 -2.59 1.50
C PRO A 363 -7.81 -2.95 0.81
N ASN A 364 -8.81 -3.42 1.54
CA ASN A 364 -10.17 -3.72 1.08
C ASN A 364 -11.03 -2.51 0.76
N GLY A 365 -10.54 -1.28 0.91
CA GLY A 365 -11.25 -0.05 0.48
C GLY A 365 -12.46 0.34 1.34
N ASP A 366 -12.91 -0.54 2.23
CA ASP A 366 -13.84 -0.27 3.34
C ASP A 366 -13.10 0.04 4.66
N GLY A 367 -11.80 0.33 4.56
CA GLY A 367 -10.92 0.56 5.71
C GLY A 367 -10.34 -0.72 6.34
N THR A 368 -10.62 -1.90 5.79
CA THR A 368 -10.01 -3.16 6.24
C THR A 368 -8.92 -3.66 5.29
N TYR A 369 -8.26 -4.76 5.65
CA TYR A 369 -7.15 -5.35 4.90
C TYR A 369 -7.42 -6.81 4.55
N GLN A 370 -6.64 -7.29 3.57
CA GLN A 370 -6.57 -8.69 3.19
C GLN A 370 -5.14 -9.14 2.90
N LEU A 371 -4.87 -10.42 3.14
CA LEU A 371 -3.61 -11.08 2.84
C LEU A 371 -3.89 -12.50 2.31
N LYS A 372 -3.25 -12.84 1.19
CA LYS A 372 -3.23 -14.19 0.63
C LYS A 372 -1.86 -14.81 0.76
N LYS A 373 -1.81 -16.07 1.18
CA LYS A 373 -0.65 -16.94 0.99
C LYS A 373 -1.05 -18.22 0.27
N SER A 374 -0.19 -18.76 -0.58
CA SER A 374 -0.49 -19.94 -1.40
C SER A 374 0.72 -20.83 -1.63
N VAL A 375 0.48 -22.13 -1.78
CA VAL A 375 1.50 -23.14 -2.02
C VAL A 375 0.96 -24.24 -2.95
N GLU A 376 1.82 -24.81 -3.79
CA GLU A 376 1.47 -26.00 -4.57
C GLU A 376 1.65 -27.26 -3.73
N ILE A 377 0.63 -28.12 -3.72
CA ILE A 377 0.57 -29.35 -2.95
C ILE A 377 0.12 -30.51 -3.84
N MET A 378 0.39 -31.75 -3.44
CA MET A 378 -0.21 -32.92 -4.07
C MET A 378 -1.69 -33.01 -3.70
N GLN A 379 -2.50 -33.61 -4.59
CA GLN A 379 -3.96 -33.65 -4.44
C GLN A 379 -4.45 -34.31 -3.13
N ASP A 380 -3.69 -35.26 -2.59
CA ASP A 380 -3.98 -36.03 -1.38
C ASP A 380 -3.40 -35.43 -0.10
N GLU A 381 -2.55 -34.41 -0.21
CA GLU A 381 -1.91 -33.81 0.96
C GLU A 381 -2.72 -32.67 1.58
N GLU A 382 -3.83 -32.24 0.98
CA GLU A 382 -4.63 -31.09 1.44
C GLU A 382 -4.93 -31.13 2.96
N PRO A 383 -5.36 -32.26 3.56
CA PRO A 383 -5.63 -32.34 5.00
C PRO A 383 -4.39 -32.20 5.91
N LEU A 384 -3.19 -32.30 5.35
CA LEU A 384 -1.95 -32.13 6.11
C LEU A 384 -1.61 -30.65 6.33
N TYR A 385 -2.25 -29.74 5.59
CA TYR A 385 -1.95 -28.32 5.68
C TYR A 385 -2.97 -27.57 6.53
N ASP A 386 -2.50 -26.54 7.21
CA ASP A 386 -3.35 -25.60 7.93
C ASP A 386 -2.86 -24.16 7.75
N CYS A 387 -3.79 -23.21 7.82
CA CYS A 387 -3.50 -21.79 7.94
C CYS A 387 -3.35 -21.42 9.40
N TYR A 388 -2.31 -20.68 9.74
CA TYR A 388 -2.09 -20.14 11.07
C TYR A 388 -2.02 -18.61 10.97
N VAL A 389 -2.99 -17.92 11.58
CA VAL A 389 -3.12 -16.46 11.50
C VAL A 389 -3.12 -15.87 12.91
N THR A 390 -2.26 -14.88 13.13
CA THR A 390 -2.20 -14.07 14.36
C THR A 390 -2.44 -12.61 14.02
N HIS A 391 -3.27 -11.96 14.83
CA HIS A 391 -3.66 -10.56 14.66
C HIS A 391 -3.90 -9.93 16.05
N SER A 392 -3.71 -8.61 16.18
CA SER A 392 -3.81 -7.89 17.45
C SER A 392 -5.20 -7.93 18.10
N THR A 393 -6.24 -8.29 17.34
CA THR A 393 -7.63 -8.43 17.84
C THR A 393 -7.97 -9.83 18.34
N THR A 394 -7.05 -10.78 18.21
CA THR A 394 -7.27 -12.18 18.58
C THR A 394 -6.26 -12.60 19.63
N GLU A 395 -6.72 -13.02 20.81
CA GLU A 395 -5.84 -13.52 21.88
C GLU A 395 -5.17 -14.84 21.49
N LEU A 396 -5.88 -15.69 20.75
CA LEU A 396 -5.40 -16.95 20.25
C LEU A 396 -5.31 -16.93 18.71
N PRO A 397 -4.32 -17.63 18.13
CA PRO A 397 -4.20 -17.76 16.68
C PRO A 397 -5.43 -18.43 16.07
N ILE A 398 -5.91 -17.90 14.94
CA ILE A 398 -6.93 -18.55 14.12
C ILE A 398 -6.26 -19.65 13.30
N VAL A 399 -6.79 -20.87 13.41
CA VAL A 399 -6.28 -22.04 12.66
C VAL A 399 -7.39 -22.65 11.83
N ILE A 400 -7.21 -22.66 10.50
CA ILE A 400 -8.13 -23.28 9.54
C ILE A 400 -7.43 -24.48 8.90
N LYS A 401 -8.06 -25.66 8.97
CA LYS A 401 -7.49 -26.91 8.45
C LYS A 401 -7.87 -27.16 6.99
N GLY A 402 -6.99 -27.89 6.30
CA GLY A 402 -7.24 -28.49 4.99
C GLY A 402 -8.49 -29.35 4.96
N GLY A 403 -9.41 -29.02 4.05
CA GLY A 403 -10.60 -29.83 3.75
C GLY A 403 -11.83 -29.57 4.62
N GLU A 404 -11.82 -28.55 5.50
CA GLU A 404 -13.03 -28.09 6.20
C GLU A 404 -13.71 -26.98 5.36
N PHE A 405 -14.94 -27.24 4.87
CA PHE A 405 -15.79 -26.29 4.13
C PHE A 405 -16.98 -25.82 4.97
#